data_AF-U9VLG8-F1
#
_entry.id   AF-U9VLG8-F1
#
_cell.length_a   1.000
_cell.length_b   1.000
_cell.length_c   1.000
_cell.angle_alpha   90.00
_cell.angle_beta   90.00
_cell.angle_gamma   90.00
#
_symmetry.space_group_name_H-M   'P 1'
#
loop_
_entity.id
_entity.type
_entity.pdbx_description
1 polymer ?
#
loop_
_entity_poly.entity_id
_entity_poly.type
_entity_poly.pdbx_seq_one_letter_code
_entity_poly.pdbx_strand_id
1 'polypeptide(L)'
;MINQDSEKILLQRRLLGWGLACKEINPSLDVGRDLKLETSATGLDFARVTGLDILNQDLAIALTTLLGSDIFNIQFGFDGLNAIAEETNPVLVRERVRIAIIQLLQKDPRVRRIVDIKLDDGQLVAPVPGSRELNVRVEFETVSGEQTAIDLGEVTLNV
;
A
#
# COMPACT_ATOMS: atom_id res chain seq x y z
N MET A 1 -27.84 -22.72 -12.73
CA MET A 1 -27.74 -21.79 -11.60
C MET A 1 -26.33 -21.23 -11.64
N ILE A 2 -26.14 -20.05 -12.22
CA ILE A 2 -24.81 -19.43 -12.32
C ILE A 2 -24.40 -19.05 -10.90
N ASN A 3 -23.22 -19.50 -10.48
CA ASN A 3 -22.73 -19.31 -9.12
C ASN A 3 -22.44 -17.82 -8.90
N GLN A 4 -23.22 -17.15 -8.05
CA GLN A 4 -23.13 -15.70 -7.79
C GLN A 4 -21.70 -15.28 -7.37
N ASP A 5 -20.95 -16.18 -6.74
CA ASP A 5 -19.56 -15.95 -6.36
C ASP A 5 -18.62 -15.83 -7.58
N SER A 6 -18.90 -16.56 -8.65
CA SER A 6 -18.08 -16.52 -9.88
C SER A 6 -18.27 -15.21 -10.65
N GLU A 7 -19.49 -14.69 -10.70
CA GLU A 7 -19.77 -13.38 -11.31
C GLU A 7 -19.12 -12.24 -10.50
N LYS A 8 -19.16 -12.32 -9.16
CA LYS A 8 -18.50 -11.36 -8.29
C LYS A 8 -16.97 -11.34 -8.52
N ILE A 9 -16.33 -12.50 -8.61
CA ILE A 9 -14.88 -12.60 -8.88
C ILE A 9 -14.54 -12.01 -10.26
N LEU A 10 -15.35 -12.27 -11.29
CA LEU A 10 -15.12 -11.72 -12.63
C LEU A 10 -15.29 -10.19 -12.66
N LEU A 11 -16.30 -9.67 -11.97
CA LEU A 11 -16.51 -8.24 -11.84
C LEU A 11 -15.34 -7.57 -11.10
N GLN A 12 -14.91 -8.15 -9.98
CA GLN A 12 -13.77 -7.66 -9.20
C GLN A 12 -12.48 -7.63 -10.03
N ARG A 13 -12.19 -8.70 -10.80
CA ARG A 13 -11.03 -8.73 -11.71
C ARG A 13 -11.10 -7.66 -12.79
N ARG A 14 -12.29 -7.34 -13.29
CA ARG A 14 -12.47 -6.25 -14.27
C ARG A 14 -12.27 -4.87 -13.65
N LEU A 15 -12.73 -4.66 -12.42
CA LEU A 15 -12.70 -3.36 -11.76
C LEU A 15 -11.34 -3.05 -11.12
N LEU A 16 -10.67 -4.04 -10.54
CA LEU A 16 -9.39 -3.86 -9.83
C LEU A 16 -8.18 -4.24 -10.67
N GLY A 17 -8.40 -5.02 -11.73
CA GLY A 17 -7.38 -5.38 -12.71
C GLY A 17 -6.54 -6.59 -12.34
N TRP A 18 -5.37 -6.66 -12.98
CA TRP A 18 -4.36 -7.69 -12.80
C TRP A 18 -2.97 -7.12 -13.09
N GLY A 19 -1.94 -7.79 -12.58
CA GLY A 19 -0.55 -7.45 -12.84
C GLY A 19 0.38 -8.64 -12.58
N LEU A 20 1.67 -8.38 -12.72
CA LEU A 20 2.70 -9.35 -12.34
C LEU A 20 2.86 -9.34 -10.83
N ALA A 21 2.94 -10.53 -10.24
CA ALA A 21 3.21 -10.64 -8.82
C ALA A 21 4.67 -10.27 -8.56
N CYS A 22 4.90 -9.47 -7.53
CA CYS A 22 6.22 -9.12 -7.04
C CYS A 22 6.63 -10.05 -5.90
N LYS A 23 7.92 -10.27 -5.73
CA LYS A 23 8.45 -10.90 -4.52
C LYS A 23 8.45 -9.88 -3.39
N GLU A 24 8.06 -10.36 -2.22
CA GLU A 24 8.28 -9.64 -0.96
C GLU A 24 9.78 -9.53 -0.69
N ILE A 25 10.20 -8.37 -0.24
CA ILE A 25 11.58 -8.08 0.20
C ILE A 25 11.64 -8.31 1.70
N ASN A 26 10.71 -7.67 2.41
CA ASN A 26 10.37 -7.99 3.78
C ASN A 26 8.89 -8.38 3.83
N PRO A 27 8.55 -9.55 4.40
CA PRO A 27 7.16 -9.99 4.50
C PRO A 27 6.27 -8.92 5.13
N SER A 28 5.16 -8.62 4.47
CA SER A 28 4.17 -7.60 4.90
C SER A 28 4.68 -6.15 5.01
N LEU A 29 5.91 -5.85 4.59
CA LEU A 29 6.51 -4.52 4.72
C LEU A 29 6.87 -3.90 3.37
N ASP A 30 7.52 -4.67 2.50
CA ASP A 30 8.02 -4.14 1.23
C ASP A 30 7.94 -5.21 0.14
N VAL A 31 7.43 -4.79 -1.01
CA VAL A 31 7.21 -5.62 -2.19
C VAL A 31 7.68 -4.84 -3.42
N GLY A 32 8.24 -5.53 -4.41
CA GLY A 32 8.49 -4.89 -5.72
C GLY A 32 9.95 -4.78 -6.17
N ARG A 33 10.93 -5.42 -5.50
CA ARG A 33 12.31 -5.49 -6.05
C ARG A 33 12.44 -6.44 -7.23
N ASP A 34 11.65 -7.50 -7.25
CA ASP A 34 11.77 -8.56 -8.25
C ASP A 34 10.39 -9.14 -8.59
N LEU A 35 10.28 -9.72 -9.78
CA LEU A 35 9.09 -10.41 -10.24
C LEU A 35 9.08 -11.85 -9.71
N LYS A 36 7.90 -12.31 -9.32
CA LYS A 36 7.70 -13.70 -8.89
C LYS A 36 7.53 -14.58 -10.13
N LEU A 37 8.21 -15.72 -10.12
CA LEU A 37 8.09 -16.76 -11.13
C LEU A 37 7.30 -17.95 -10.56
N GLU A 38 6.51 -18.61 -11.40
CA GLU A 38 5.76 -19.81 -11.05
C GLU A 38 5.94 -20.90 -12.10
N THR A 39 5.83 -22.16 -11.67
CA THR A 39 5.86 -23.30 -12.58
C THR A 39 4.49 -23.48 -13.23
N SER A 40 4.45 -23.40 -14.55
CA SER A 40 3.28 -23.65 -15.39
C SER A 40 3.40 -24.97 -16.14
N ALA A 41 2.32 -25.39 -16.82
CA ALA A 41 2.32 -26.57 -17.70
C ALA A 41 3.34 -26.48 -18.85
N THR A 42 3.77 -25.27 -19.22
CA THR A 42 4.72 -24.99 -20.32
C THR A 42 6.12 -24.62 -19.84
N GLY A 43 6.40 -24.68 -18.53
CA GLY A 43 7.68 -24.29 -17.94
C GLY A 43 7.55 -23.13 -16.95
N LEU A 44 8.61 -22.36 -16.75
CA LEU A 44 8.63 -21.23 -15.83
C LEU A 44 7.96 -20.00 -16.46
N ASP A 45 6.99 -19.40 -15.78
CA ASP A 45 6.26 -18.19 -16.23
C ASP A 45 6.22 -17.15 -15.11
N PHE A 46 5.82 -15.92 -15.43
CA PHE A 46 5.58 -14.89 -14.42
C PHE A 46 4.28 -15.17 -13.67
N ALA A 47 4.39 -15.18 -12.34
CA ALA A 47 3.23 -15.27 -11.48
C ALA A 47 2.35 -14.02 -11.67
N ARG A 48 1.05 -14.23 -11.70
CA ARG A 48 0.06 -13.16 -11.85
C ARG A 48 -0.71 -12.96 -10.56
N VAL A 49 -1.08 -11.71 -10.32
CA VAL A 49 -1.90 -11.31 -9.19
C VAL A 49 -3.09 -10.50 -9.72
N THR A 50 -4.27 -10.67 -9.11
CA THR A 50 -5.53 -10.12 -9.66
C THR A 50 -6.43 -9.62 -8.54
N GLY A 51 -7.39 -8.75 -8.85
CA GLY A 51 -8.41 -8.34 -7.89
C GLY A 51 -7.84 -7.48 -6.76
N LEU A 52 -8.19 -7.80 -5.52
CA LEU A 52 -7.70 -7.05 -4.34
C LEU A 52 -6.18 -7.20 -4.15
N ASP A 53 -5.63 -8.36 -4.51
CA ASP A 53 -4.22 -8.64 -4.27
C ASP A 53 -3.31 -7.72 -5.11
N ILE A 54 -3.70 -7.41 -6.36
CA ILE A 54 -2.92 -6.48 -7.19
C ILE A 54 -3.06 -5.04 -6.65
N LEU A 55 -4.25 -4.65 -6.20
CA LEU A 55 -4.45 -3.34 -5.60
C LEU A 55 -3.59 -3.17 -4.34
N ASN A 56 -3.56 -4.18 -3.48
CA ASN A 56 -2.72 -4.18 -2.28
C ASN A 56 -1.24 -4.10 -2.63
N GLN A 57 -0.78 -4.85 -3.63
CA GLN A 57 0.59 -4.80 -4.11
C GLN A 57 0.95 -3.42 -4.67
N ASP A 58 0.11 -2.85 -5.53
CA ASP A 58 0.37 -1.54 -6.14
C ASP A 58 0.42 -0.42 -5.10
N LEU A 59 -0.50 -0.45 -4.12
CA LEU A 59 -0.52 0.49 -3.02
C LEU A 59 0.68 0.33 -2.09
N ALA A 60 1.10 -0.90 -1.81
CA ALA A 60 2.31 -1.16 -1.03
C ALA A 60 3.56 -0.59 -1.73
N ILE A 61 3.71 -0.82 -3.04
CA ILE A 61 4.80 -0.23 -3.84
C ILE A 61 4.75 1.30 -3.78
N ALA A 62 3.57 1.89 -3.97
CA ALA A 62 3.42 3.35 -3.94
C ALA A 62 3.80 3.92 -2.56
N LEU A 63 3.50 3.20 -1.48
CA LEU A 63 3.78 3.62 -0.10
C LEU A 63 5.26 3.45 0.28
N THR A 64 5.98 2.51 -0.32
CA THR A 64 7.44 2.35 -0.12
C THR A 64 8.29 3.14 -1.11
N THR A 65 7.68 3.71 -2.15
CA THR A 65 8.37 4.57 -3.12
C THR A 65 8.42 6.01 -2.65
N LEU A 66 9.61 6.63 -2.63
CA LEU A 66 9.76 8.05 -2.29
C LEU A 66 9.01 8.94 -3.29
N LEU A 67 8.19 9.88 -2.80
CA LEU A 67 7.51 10.86 -3.66
C LEU A 67 8.52 11.61 -4.54
N GLY A 68 8.28 11.61 -5.86
CA GLY A 68 9.13 12.31 -6.82
C GLY A 68 10.36 11.52 -7.31
N SER A 69 10.55 10.29 -6.84
CA SER A 69 11.67 9.44 -7.29
C SER A 69 11.43 8.79 -8.66
N ASP A 70 10.18 8.71 -9.12
CA ASP A 70 9.83 8.23 -10.45
C ASP A 70 10.13 9.31 -11.51
N ILE A 71 10.99 8.97 -12.46
CA ILE A 71 11.47 9.87 -13.53
C ILE A 71 10.37 10.28 -14.52
N PHE A 72 9.29 9.50 -14.63
CA PHE A 72 8.17 9.74 -15.53
C PHE A 72 6.96 10.33 -14.80
N ASN A 73 6.79 10.01 -13.52
CA ASN A 73 5.70 10.50 -12.70
C ASN A 73 6.18 11.03 -11.34
N ILE A 74 6.61 12.29 -11.32
CA ILE A 74 7.07 12.94 -10.08
C ILE A 74 5.99 13.06 -8.99
N GLN A 75 4.72 12.82 -9.32
CA GLN A 75 3.61 12.80 -8.36
C GLN A 75 3.37 11.40 -7.77
N PHE A 76 4.08 10.37 -8.25
CA PHE A 76 4.03 9.02 -7.72
C PHE A 76 4.90 8.87 -6.46
N GLY A 77 4.45 8.01 -5.55
CA GLY A 77 5.12 7.72 -4.29
C GLY A 77 4.49 8.41 -3.08
N PHE A 78 5.13 8.22 -1.94
CA PHE A 78 4.69 8.62 -0.62
C PHE A 78 5.66 9.62 0.02
N ASP A 79 5.10 10.65 0.67
CA ASP A 79 5.84 11.70 1.37
C ASP A 79 6.00 11.42 2.87
N GLY A 80 6.19 10.16 3.25
CA GLY A 80 6.35 9.78 4.66
C GLY A 80 7.68 10.21 5.27
N LEU A 81 8.77 10.08 4.50
CA LEU A 81 10.12 10.36 5.00
C LEU A 81 10.33 11.84 5.31
N ASN A 82 9.89 12.77 4.44
CA ASN A 82 10.01 14.20 4.73
C ASN A 82 9.07 14.62 5.86
N ALA A 83 7.87 14.04 5.94
CA ALA A 83 6.95 14.26 7.06
C ALA A 83 7.56 13.90 8.42
N ILE A 84 8.38 12.84 8.49
CA ILE A 84 9.08 12.40 9.70
C ILE A 84 10.37 13.19 9.93
N ALA A 85 11.11 13.53 8.87
CA ALA A 85 12.43 14.14 8.98
C ALA A 85 12.40 15.66 9.24
N GLU A 86 11.41 16.37 8.74
CA GLU A 86 11.35 17.85 8.80
C GLU A 86 10.61 18.37 10.04
N GLU A 87 9.69 17.58 10.60
CA GLU A 87 8.83 18.00 11.70
C GLU A 87 9.35 17.49 13.04
N THR A 88 9.41 18.37 14.04
CA THR A 88 9.95 18.06 15.37
C THR A 88 8.85 17.78 16.38
N ASN A 89 7.62 18.22 16.11
CA ASN A 89 6.47 17.94 16.94
C ASN A 89 5.82 16.59 16.57
N PRO A 90 5.80 15.58 17.46
CA PRO A 90 5.27 14.26 17.16
C PRO A 90 3.80 14.25 16.69
N VAL A 91 2.99 15.19 17.19
CA VAL A 91 1.58 15.31 16.76
C VAL A 91 1.51 15.77 15.30
N LEU A 92 2.33 16.75 14.92
CA LEU A 92 2.37 17.26 13.56
C LEU A 92 2.99 16.24 12.58
N VAL A 93 3.99 15.45 13.01
CA VAL A 93 4.52 14.32 12.22
C VAL A 93 3.38 13.36 11.86
N ARG A 94 2.59 12.94 12.86
CA ARG A 94 1.48 12.00 12.66
C ARG A 94 0.43 12.57 11.70
N GLU A 95 0.05 13.84 11.84
CA GLU A 95 -0.90 14.45 10.92
C GLU A 95 -0.34 14.62 9.50
N ARG A 96 0.93 14.99 9.33
CA ARG A 96 1.57 15.04 8.00
C ARG A 96 1.59 13.67 7.34
N VAL A 97 1.94 12.62 8.08
CA VAL A 97 1.89 11.23 7.58
C VAL A 97 0.47 10.86 7.17
N ARG A 98 -0.54 11.13 8.01
CA ARG A 98 -1.95 10.85 7.68
C ARG A 98 -2.37 11.55 6.39
N ILE A 99 -2.04 12.83 6.23
CA ILE A 99 -2.36 13.60 5.02
C ILE A 99 -1.65 13.00 3.80
N ALA A 100 -0.38 12.65 3.90
CA ALA A 100 0.38 12.06 2.81
C ALA A 100 -0.23 10.72 2.34
N ILE A 101 -0.70 9.89 3.28
CA ILE A 101 -1.40 8.62 2.96
C ILE A 101 -2.72 8.90 2.23
N ILE A 102 -3.51 9.86 2.72
CA ILE A 102 -4.77 10.25 2.07
C ILE A 102 -4.51 10.70 0.63
N GLN A 103 -3.51 11.57 0.43
CA GLN A 103 -3.16 12.08 -0.89
C GLN A 103 -2.70 10.98 -1.85
N LEU A 104 -1.97 9.98 -1.35
CA LEU A 104 -1.56 8.84 -2.15
C LEU A 104 -2.77 7.99 -2.57
N LEU A 105 -3.62 7.60 -1.61
CA LEU A 105 -4.77 6.74 -1.88
C LEU A 105 -5.79 7.39 -2.80
N GLN A 106 -5.98 8.71 -2.68
CA GLN A 106 -6.88 9.46 -3.56
C GLN A 106 -6.43 9.50 -5.02
N LYS A 107 -5.16 9.19 -5.33
CA LYS A 107 -4.65 9.10 -6.70
C LYS A 107 -4.99 7.76 -7.37
N ASP A 108 -5.32 6.72 -6.61
CA ASP A 108 -5.68 5.42 -7.18
C ASP A 108 -7.19 5.35 -7.46
N PRO A 109 -7.63 5.27 -8.73
CA PRO A 109 -9.04 5.28 -9.09
C PRO A 109 -9.81 4.04 -8.63
N ARG A 110 -9.12 2.98 -8.17
CA ARG A 110 -9.75 1.77 -7.63
C ARG A 110 -10.16 1.94 -6.17
N VAL A 111 -9.64 2.96 -5.48
CA VAL A 111 -10.04 3.35 -4.12
C VAL A 111 -11.24 4.29 -4.21
N ARG A 112 -12.38 3.87 -3.67
CA ARG A 112 -13.62 4.65 -3.68
C ARG A 112 -13.69 5.66 -2.53
N ARG A 113 -13.39 5.19 -1.32
CA ARG A 113 -13.33 6.04 -0.11
C ARG A 113 -12.39 5.46 0.92
N ILE A 114 -11.69 6.33 1.62
CA ILE A 114 -10.92 5.97 2.80
C ILE A 114 -11.89 5.90 3.98
N VAL A 115 -11.87 4.79 4.72
CA VAL A 115 -12.76 4.55 5.87
C VAL A 115 -12.08 4.99 7.16
N ASP A 116 -10.82 4.58 7.36
CA ASP A 116 -10.07 4.91 8.57
C ASP A 116 -8.55 4.86 8.33
N ILE A 117 -7.78 5.62 9.12
CA ILE A 117 -6.31 5.59 9.14
C ILE A 117 -5.84 5.61 10.60
N LYS A 118 -5.24 4.49 11.02
CA LYS A 118 -4.69 4.30 12.35
C LYS A 118 -3.16 4.38 12.28
N LEU A 119 -2.58 5.27 13.07
CA LEU A 119 -1.14 5.43 13.24
C LEU A 119 -0.81 4.94 14.66
N ASP A 120 -0.07 3.84 14.78
CA ASP A 120 0.35 3.23 16.05
C ASP A 120 -0.83 2.73 16.94
N ASP A 121 -0.53 2.10 18.09
CA ASP A 121 -1.46 1.39 19.02
C ASP A 121 -2.58 2.25 19.66
N GLY A 122 -2.93 3.41 19.09
CA GLY A 122 -3.93 4.33 19.64
C GLY A 122 -3.44 5.09 20.88
N GLN A 123 -2.17 4.95 21.25
CA GLN A 123 -1.57 5.58 22.43
C GLN A 123 -0.71 6.79 22.05
N LEU A 124 -0.87 7.88 22.81
CA LEU A 124 -0.05 9.09 22.75
C LEU A 124 1.32 8.88 23.44
N VAL A 125 1.94 7.72 23.28
CA VAL A 125 3.29 7.50 23.79
C VAL A 125 4.26 8.07 22.76
N ALA A 126 5.11 8.99 23.20
CA ALA A 126 6.18 9.50 22.35
C ALA A 126 7.05 8.32 21.91
N PRO A 127 7.47 8.25 20.62
CA PRO A 127 8.34 7.19 20.17
C PRO A 127 9.59 7.10 21.06
N VAL A 128 10.04 5.88 21.35
CA VAL A 128 11.27 5.65 22.13
C VAL A 128 12.41 6.42 21.43
N PRO A 129 13.23 7.21 22.14
CA PRO A 129 14.33 7.93 21.51
C PRO A 129 15.22 6.97 20.73
N GLY A 130 15.23 7.09 19.39
CA GLY A 130 15.97 6.23 18.48
C GLY A 130 15.12 5.22 17.69
N SER A 131 13.89 4.93 18.10
CA SER A 131 12.91 4.25 17.24
C SER A 131 12.29 5.27 16.28
N ARG A 132 12.40 4.98 15.00
CA ARG A 132 11.92 5.81 13.89
C ARG A 132 10.81 5.11 13.11
N GLU A 133 10.19 4.11 13.73
CA GLU A 133 9.18 3.25 13.14
C GLU A 133 7.79 3.82 13.39
N LEU A 134 6.94 3.75 12.37
CA LEU A 134 5.53 4.11 12.48
C LEU A 134 4.70 3.02 11.78
N ASN A 135 3.92 2.29 12.56
CA ASN A 135 2.96 1.32 12.05
C ASN A 135 1.70 2.06 11.61
N VAL A 136 1.26 1.82 10.38
CA VAL A 136 0.08 2.49 9.85
C VAL A 136 -0.89 1.50 9.24
N ARG A 137 -2.12 1.46 9.74
CA ARG A 137 -3.20 0.68 9.14
C ARG A 137 -4.16 1.62 8.43
N VAL A 138 -4.40 1.34 7.15
CA VAL A 138 -5.37 2.07 6.34
C VAL A 138 -6.52 1.15 5.99
N GLU A 139 -7.74 1.55 6.33
CA GLU A 139 -8.97 0.87 5.93
C GLU A 139 -9.65 1.70 4.83
N PHE A 140 -10.04 1.07 3.72
CA PHE A 140 -10.68 1.74 2.59
C PHE A 140 -11.69 0.83 1.87
N GLU A 141 -12.60 1.45 1.14
CA GLU A 141 -13.55 0.77 0.25
C GLU A 141 -13.08 0.89 -1.20
N THR A 142 -13.16 -0.20 -1.94
CA THR A 142 -12.85 -0.23 -3.37
C THR A 142 -14.07 0.15 -4.23
N VAL A 143 -13.83 0.41 -5.52
CA VAL A 143 -14.92 0.65 -6.49
C VAL A 143 -15.82 -0.57 -6.71
N SER A 144 -15.36 -1.78 -6.37
CA SER A 144 -16.17 -3.00 -6.38
C SER A 144 -17.00 -3.18 -5.10
N GLY A 145 -16.85 -2.30 -4.12
CA GLY A 145 -17.68 -2.22 -2.90
C GLY A 145 -17.15 -3.03 -1.72
N GLU A 146 -16.00 -3.71 -1.85
CA GLU A 146 -15.34 -4.37 -0.72
C GLU A 146 -14.59 -3.36 0.15
N GLN A 147 -14.69 -3.54 1.46
CA GLN A 147 -13.81 -2.89 2.42
C GLN A 147 -12.59 -3.77 2.67
N THR A 148 -11.40 -3.19 2.57
CA THR A 148 -10.12 -3.87 2.81
C THR A 148 -9.23 -3.00 3.69
N ALA A 149 -8.16 -3.60 4.21
CA ALA A 149 -7.14 -2.91 4.96
C ALA A 149 -5.75 -3.22 4.41
N ILE A 150 -4.86 -2.23 4.49
CA ILE A 150 -3.43 -2.41 4.27
C ILE A 150 -2.73 -2.01 5.56
N ASP A 151 -1.93 -2.92 6.10
CA ASP A 151 -1.02 -2.65 7.19
C ASP A 151 0.33 -2.26 6.56
N LEU A 152 0.75 -1.03 6.79
CA LEU A 152 2.07 -0.51 6.47
C LEU A 152 2.94 -0.81 7.68
N GLY A 153 3.83 -1.78 7.51
CA GLY A 153 4.86 -2.05 8.51
C GLY A 153 5.90 -0.91 8.60
N GLU A 154 6.74 -1.02 9.62
CA GLU A 154 7.95 -0.23 9.93
C GLU A 154 8.49 0.66 8.80
N VAL A 155 8.07 1.93 8.75
CA VAL A 155 8.82 2.96 8.00
C VAL A 155 10.18 3.14 8.66
N THR A 156 11.20 2.42 8.19
CA THR A 156 12.55 2.45 8.75
C THR A 156 13.37 3.54 8.08
N LEU A 157 13.85 4.50 8.88
CA LEU A 157 14.80 5.52 8.44
C LEU A 157 16.20 4.90 8.29
N ASN A 158 16.57 4.51 7.07
CA ASN A 158 17.96 4.24 6.74
C ASN A 158 18.69 5.58 6.58
N VAL A 159 19.60 5.90 7.50
CA VAL A 159 20.57 7.00 7.39
C VAL A 159 21.86 6.46 6.80
#